data_AF-A0A1H2FBT7-F1
#
_entry.id   AF-A0A1H2FBT7-F1
#
_cell.length_a   1.000
_cell.length_b   1.000
_cell.length_c   1.000
_cell.angle_alpha   90.00
_cell.angle_beta   90.00
_cell.angle_gamma   90.00
#
_symmetry.space_group_name_H-M   'P 1'
#
loop_
_entity.id
_entity.type
_entity.pdbx_description
1 polymer ?
#
loop_
_entity_poly.entity_id
_entity_poly.type
_entity_poly.pdbx_seq_one_letter_code
_entity_poly.pdbx_strand_id
1 'polypeptide(L)' 'MFAKTADELREMIRLNPGASPSTFLMDDSFAAWCYDNRDPLWLKAAFNRDADLNDCRNWGISASEWKTNVEMAGLALAGK' A
#
# COMPACT_ATOMS: atom_id res chain seq x y z
N MET A 1 -5.79 9.66 -10.71
CA MET A 1 -4.32 9.53 -10.68
C MET A 1 -3.99 8.69 -9.46
N PHE A 2 -3.09 7.71 -9.58
CA PHE A 2 -2.76 6.80 -8.49
C PHE A 2 -1.30 6.99 -8.06
N ALA A 3 -1.04 6.81 -6.77
CA ALA A 3 0.31 6.81 -6.22
C ALA A 3 1.07 5.55 -6.65
N LYS A 4 2.34 5.72 -7.00
CA LYS A 4 3.27 4.62 -7.29
C LYS A 4 4.22 4.34 -6.12
N THR A 5 4.34 5.30 -5.20
CA THR A 5 5.19 5.19 -4.01
C THR A 5 4.50 5.72 -2.76
N ALA A 6 5.02 5.33 -1.60
CA ALA A 6 4.57 5.82 -0.30
C ALA A 6 4.67 7.35 -0.15
N ASP A 7 5.72 7.96 -0.70
CA ASP A 7 5.90 9.41 -0.65
C ASP A 7 4.93 10.16 -1.56
N GLU A 8 4.68 9.64 -2.77
CA GLU A 8 3.63 10.17 -3.65
C GLU A 8 2.26 10.08 -2.98
N LEU A 9 1.97 8.95 -2.30
CA LEU A 9 0.72 8.79 -1.56
C LEU A 9 0.59 9.83 -0.44
N ARG A 10 1.65 10.05 0.35
CA ARG A 10 1.68 11.09 1.40
C ARG A 10 1.42 12.49 0.83
N GLU A 11 1.99 12.80 -0.33
CA GLU A 11 1.77 14.07 -1.01
C GLU A 11 0.32 14.21 -1.50
N MET A 12 -0.23 13.18 -2.14
CA MET A 12 -1.62 13.19 -2.62
C MET A 12 -2.62 13.36 -1.47
N ILE A 13 -2.41 12.68 -0.33
CA ILE A 13 -3.23 12.85 0.88
C ILE A 13 -3.15 14.29 1.38
N ARG A 14 -1.94 14.87 1.44
CA ARG A 14 -1.74 16.25 1.91
C ARG A 14 -2.42 17.27 1.00
N LEU A 15 -2.36 17.07 -0.32
CA LEU A 15 -2.99 17.93 -1.31
C LEU A 15 -4.51 17.80 -1.33
N ASN A 16 -5.06 16.69 -0.82
CA ASN A 16 -6.49 16.38 -0.87
C ASN A 16 -7.04 15.95 0.51
N PRO A 17 -7.08 16.84 1.51
CA PRO A 17 -7.41 16.49 2.89
C PRO A 17 -8.85 15.97 3.10
N GLY A 18 -9.75 16.17 2.13
CA GLY A 18 -11.12 15.66 2.16
C GLY A 18 -11.33 14.33 1.43
N ALA A 19 -10.30 13.80 0.76
CA ALA A 19 -10.38 12.53 0.04
C ALA A 19 -9.91 11.38 0.94
N SER A 20 -10.52 10.20 0.78
CA SER A 20 -10.02 8.99 1.43
C SER A 20 -8.63 8.65 0.87
N PRO A 21 -7.63 8.35 1.72
CA PRO A 21 -6.31 7.90 1.27
C PRO A 21 -6.35 6.70 0.32
N SER A 22 -7.34 5.81 0.47
CA SER A 22 -7.52 4.64 -0.39
C SER A 22 -7.84 4.98 -1.84
N THR A 23 -8.45 6.14 -2.13
CA THR A 23 -8.75 6.60 -3.50
C THR A 23 -7.50 6.82 -4.35
N PHE A 24 -6.33 6.97 -3.71
CA PHE A 24 -5.05 7.14 -4.39
C PHE A 24 -4.31 5.82 -4.62
N LEU A 25 -4.81 4.70 -4.09
CA LEU A 25 -4.31 3.37 -4.42
C LEU A 25 -4.94 2.93 -5.74
N MET A 26 -4.16 2.25 -6.59
CA MET A 26 -4.70 1.69 -7.83
C MET A 26 -5.59 0.48 -7.50
N ASP A 27 -6.82 0.45 -8.02
CA ASP A 27 -7.85 -0.52 -7.63
C ASP A 27 -7.40 -2.00 -7.71
N ASP A 28 -6.67 -2.38 -8.76
CA ASP A 28 -6.16 -3.74 -8.95
C ASP A 28 -4.74 -3.95 -8.41
N SER A 29 -4.24 -3.05 -7.57
CA SER A 29 -2.89 -3.16 -6.99
C SER A 29 -2.85 -3.99 -5.72
N PHE A 30 -1.68 -4.55 -5.44
CA PHE A 30 -1.43 -5.24 -4.17
C PHE A 30 -1.63 -4.32 -2.95
N ALA A 31 -1.38 -3.02 -3.08
CA ALA A 31 -1.65 -2.05 -2.01
C ALA A 31 -3.15 -1.91 -1.69
N ALA A 32 -4.00 -1.82 -2.71
CA ALA A 32 -5.46 -1.75 -2.51
C ALA A 32 -5.98 -3.05 -1.87
N TRP A 33 -5.54 -4.20 -2.37
CA TRP A 33 -5.89 -5.49 -1.75
C TRP A 33 -5.43 -5.59 -0.30
N CYS A 34 -4.21 -5.15 0.01
CA CYS A 34 -3.70 -5.12 1.38
C CYS A 34 -4.51 -4.19 2.29
N TYR A 35 -4.90 -3.01 1.79
CA TYR A 35 -5.74 -2.06 2.53
C TYR A 35 -7.09 -2.68 2.93
N ASP A 36 -7.72 -3.44 2.04
CA ASP A 36 -9.03 -4.05 2.29
C ASP A 36 -8.96 -5.34 3.12
N ASN A 37 -7.87 -6.12 3.00
CA ASN A 37 -7.81 -7.50 3.49
C ASN A 37 -6.82 -7.73 4.65
N ARG A 38 -5.99 -6.74 4.99
CA ARG A 38 -4.96 -6.87 6.05
C ARG A 38 -5.17 -5.86 7.15
N ASP A 39 -4.90 -6.30 8.37
CA ASP A 39 -4.94 -5.43 9.54
C ASP A 39 -3.61 -4.66 9.73
N PRO A 40 -3.61 -3.56 10.52
CA PRO A 40 -2.41 -2.76 10.75
C PRO A 40 -1.24 -3.52 11.40
N LEU A 41 -1.51 -4.55 12.23
CA LEU A 41 -0.45 -5.36 12.84
C LEU A 41 0.22 -6.22 11.77
N TRP A 42 -0.55 -6.83 10.88
CA TRP A 42 -0.02 -7.57 9.74
C TRP A 42 0.84 -6.68 8.85
N LEU A 43 0.38 -5.48 8.49
CA LEU A 43 1.14 -4.55 7.64
C LEU A 43 2.44 -4.09 8.28
N LYS A 44 2.41 -3.81 9.58
CA LYS A 44 3.62 -3.48 10.35
C LYS A 44 4.61 -4.64 10.36
N ALA A 45 4.13 -5.87 10.59
CA ALA A 45 4.99 -7.05 10.56
C ALA A 45 5.54 -7.31 9.14
N ALA A 46 4.69 -7.20 8.12
CA ALA A 46 5.01 -7.37 6.71
C ALA A 46 6.09 -6.38 6.25
N PHE A 47 6.00 -5.11 6.64
CA PHE A 47 7.01 -4.10 6.30
C PHE A 47 8.39 -4.41 6.92
N ASN A 48 8.44 -5.04 8.09
CA ASN A 48 9.69 -5.36 8.78
C ASN A 48 10.30 -6.71 8.37
N ARG A 49 9.64 -7.49 7.51
CA ARG A 49 10.18 -8.75 6.97
C ARG A 49 10.59 -8.60 5.51
N ASP A 50 11.17 -9.68 4.99
CA ASP A 50 11.38 -9.87 3.56
C ASP A 50 10.06 -10.05 2.82
N ALA A 51 10.07 -9.70 1.54
CA ALA A 51 8.89 -9.82 0.69
C ALA A 51 8.43 -11.28 0.61
N ASP A 52 7.11 -11.47 0.66
CA ASP A 52 6.52 -12.78 0.48
C ASP A 52 6.60 -13.18 -0.99
N LEU A 53 7.38 -14.22 -1.30
CA LEU A 53 7.60 -14.66 -2.69
C LEU A 53 6.32 -15.19 -3.34
N ASN A 54 5.36 -15.70 -2.56
CA ASN A 54 4.09 -16.14 -3.09
C ASN A 54 3.23 -14.94 -3.50
N ASP A 55 3.17 -13.90 -2.68
CA ASP A 55 2.50 -12.65 -3.05
C ASP A 55 3.15 -12.03 -4.28
N CYS A 56 4.48 -11.95 -4.31
CA CYS A 56 5.23 -11.43 -5.48
C CYS A 56 4.85 -12.18 -6.76
N ARG A 57 4.76 -13.51 -6.70
CA ARG A 57 4.37 -14.35 -7.84
C ARG A 57 2.90 -14.18 -8.24
N ASN A 58 2.00 -14.15 -7.26
CA ASN A 58 0.55 -14.07 -7.50
C ASN A 58 0.16 -12.71 -8.08
N TRP A 59 0.84 -11.64 -7.68
CA TRP A 59 0.58 -10.29 -8.12
C TRP A 59 1.50 -9.81 -9.26
N GLY A 60 2.47 -10.64 -9.67
CA GLY A 60 3.41 -10.30 -10.73
C GLY A 60 4.31 -9.10 -10.41
N ILE A 61 4.66 -8.92 -9.14
CA ILE A 61 5.45 -7.78 -8.64
C ILE A 61 6.81 -8.24 -8.10
N SER A 62 7.80 -7.36 -8.17
CA SER A 62 9.10 -7.56 -7.52
C SER A 62 9.01 -7.48 -6.00
N ALA A 63 10.04 -7.99 -5.31
CA ALA A 63 10.16 -7.86 -3.85
C ALA A 63 10.18 -6.40 -3.38
N SER A 64 10.79 -5.50 -4.15
CA SER A 64 10.77 -4.06 -3.88
C SER A 64 9.37 -3.47 -4.01
N GLU A 65 8.65 -3.80 -5.09
CA GLU A 65 7.28 -3.35 -5.29
C GLU A 65 6.34 -3.88 -4.22
N TRP A 66 6.51 -5.14 -3.80
CA TRP A 66 5.75 -5.71 -2.68
C TRP A 66 5.91 -4.85 -1.43
N LYS A 67 7.14 -4.45 -1.08
CA LYS A 67 7.41 -3.65 0.11
C LYS A 67 6.83 -2.24 0.01
N THR A 68 6.93 -1.62 -1.16
CA THR A 68 6.30 -0.33 -1.46
C THR A 68 4.77 -0.40 -1.34
N ASN A 69 4.15 -1.46 -1.85
CA ASN A 69 2.70 -1.64 -1.77
C ASN A 69 2.22 -1.87 -0.32
N VAL A 70 2.97 -2.64 0.48
CA VAL A 70 2.69 -2.81 1.92
C VAL A 70 2.79 -1.47 2.66
N GLU A 71 3.80 -0.66 2.37
CA GLU A 71 3.95 0.67 2.97
C GLU A 71 2.80 1.61 2.59
N MET A 72 2.41 1.63 1.31
CA MET A 72 1.29 2.42 0.82
C MET A 72 -0.04 2.02 1.48
N ALA A 73 -0.32 0.72 1.59
CA ALA A 73 -1.50 0.22 2.29
C ALA A 73 -1.52 0.64 3.77
N GLY A 74 -0.36 0.55 4.44
CA GLY A 74 -0.22 0.98 5.84
C GLY A 74 -0.46 2.48 6.02
N LEU A 75 0.06 3.31 5.12
CA LEU A 75 -0.19 4.76 5.11
C LEU A 75 -1.66 5.09 4.88
N ALA A 76 -2.30 4.41 3.93
CA ALA A 76 -3.71 4.63 3.64
C ALA A 76 -4.61 4.27 4.83
N LEU A 77 -4.29 3.19 5.57
CA LEU A 77 -5.02 2.82 6.78
C LEU A 77 -4.77 3.76 7.97
N ALA A 78 -3.57 4.30 8.10
CA ALA A 78 -3.24 5.26 9.16
C ALA A 78 -3.91 6.64 8.95
N GLY A 79 -4.33 6.95 7.72
CA GLY A 79 -5.07 8.17 7.39
C GLY A 79 -6.60 8.01 7.42
N LYS A 80 -7.12 6.86 7.87
CA LYS A 80 -8.55 6.63 8.13
C LYS A 80 -8.97 7.22 9.47
#